data_AF-A0A0D7E7T8-F1
#
_entry.id   AF-A0A0D7E7T8-F1
#
_cell.length_a   1.000
_cell.length_b   1.000
_cell.length_c   1.000
_cell.angle_alpha   90.00
_cell.angle_beta   90.00
_cell.angle_gamma   90.00
#
_symmetry.space_group_name_H-M   'P 1'
#
loop_
_entity.id
_entity.type
_entity.pdbx_description
1 polymer ?
#
loop_
_entity_poly.entity_id
_entity_poly.type
_entity_poly.pdbx_seq_one_letter_code
_entity_poly.pdbx_strand_id
1 'polypeptide(L)'
;MESYEEYKRALLLELDPRVLCFSEQPWTMDVNSGEIRPTRDAFKPATAAMRFYTPDFTVCLAGGRILIIEVKNALPSDERSEKYDLVRRRCQENGYEFLMLEGAHLSTALLRNCEYLVRTSAEYLKKTLPEMLERLLELSQQRTCWTYAELAQLAPQGGFGVFVGIAKGIFQADLRSDLLMEEGLITPALGELTHLELGFV
;
A
#
# COMPACT_ATOMS: atom_id res chain seq x y z
N MET A 1 1.84 -3.31 -13.95
CA MET A 1 2.73 -2.24 -13.46
C MET A 1 3.71 -1.89 -14.55
N GLU A 2 3.76 -0.61 -14.91
CA GLU A 2 4.63 -0.08 -15.97
C GLU A 2 5.97 0.44 -15.42
N SER A 3 6.08 0.67 -14.11
CA SER A 3 7.31 1.15 -13.47
C SER A 3 7.63 0.48 -12.13
N TYR A 4 8.91 0.57 -11.72
CA TYR A 4 9.35 0.11 -10.40
C TYR A 4 8.72 0.93 -9.25
N GLU A 5 8.38 2.19 -9.51
CA GLU A 5 7.72 3.06 -8.53
C GLU A 5 6.28 2.63 -8.27
N GLU A 6 5.55 2.28 -9.34
CA GLU A 6 4.23 1.67 -9.22
C GLU A 6 4.30 0.33 -8.48
N TYR A 7 5.32 -0.49 -8.74
CA TYR A 7 5.52 -1.73 -8.00
C TYR A 7 5.67 -1.54 -6.51
N LYS A 8 6.53 -0.60 -6.10
CA LYS A 8 6.67 -0.26 -4.69
C LYS A 8 5.35 0.22 -4.10
N ARG A 9 4.61 1.08 -4.83
CA ARG A 9 3.31 1.57 -4.35
C ARG A 9 2.27 0.47 -4.21
N ALA A 10 2.19 -0.46 -5.16
CA ALA A 10 1.27 -1.59 -5.10
C ALA A 10 1.51 -2.45 -3.86
N LEU A 11 2.78 -2.71 -3.51
CA LEU A 11 3.16 -3.43 -2.30
C LEU A 11 2.65 -2.76 -1.02
N LEU A 12 2.74 -1.43 -0.94
CA LEU A 12 2.26 -0.64 0.20
C LEU A 12 0.72 -0.62 0.27
N LEU A 13 0.05 -0.55 -0.89
CA LEU A 13 -1.42 -0.59 -0.98
C LEU A 13 -1.98 -1.96 -0.57
N GLU A 14 -1.28 -3.06 -0.88
CA GLU A 14 -1.68 -4.41 -0.50
C GLU A 14 -1.65 -4.64 1.03
N LEU A 15 -0.79 -3.89 1.74
CA LEU A 15 -0.62 -4.00 3.18
C LEU A 15 -1.51 -3.03 3.98
N ASP A 16 -2.01 -1.97 3.36
CA ASP A 16 -2.75 -0.92 4.05
C ASP A 16 -4.15 -1.40 4.45
N PRO A 17 -4.49 -1.48 5.76
CA PRO A 17 -5.76 -2.03 6.22
C PRO A 17 -6.97 -1.16 5.82
N ARG A 18 -6.75 0.07 5.37
CA ARG A 18 -7.80 0.98 4.88
C ARG A 18 -8.16 0.67 3.42
N VAL A 19 -7.32 -0.06 2.69
CA VAL A 19 -7.54 -0.44 1.29
C VAL A 19 -8.29 -1.76 1.22
N LEU A 20 -9.44 -1.76 0.53
CA LEU A 20 -10.24 -2.96 0.29
C LEU A 20 -9.75 -3.70 -0.96
N CYS A 21 -9.47 -2.96 -2.01
CA CYS A 21 -8.90 -3.45 -3.26
C CYS A 21 -8.35 -2.26 -4.06
N PHE A 22 -7.53 -2.57 -5.06
CA PHE A 22 -7.08 -1.59 -6.04
C PHE A 22 -6.99 -2.21 -7.43
N SER A 23 -6.90 -1.36 -8.45
CA SER A 23 -6.70 -1.77 -9.84
C SER A 23 -5.70 -0.84 -10.51
N GLU A 24 -4.77 -1.43 -11.23
CA GLU A 24 -3.77 -0.74 -12.05
C GLU A 24 -4.38 -0.30 -13.37
N GLN A 25 -4.06 0.92 -13.82
CA GLN A 25 -4.52 1.50 -15.09
C GLN A 25 -6.00 1.21 -15.44
N PRO A 26 -6.93 1.49 -14.52
CA PRO A 26 -8.28 0.94 -14.56
C PRO A 26 -9.18 1.54 -15.63
N TRP A 27 -8.86 2.75 -16.11
CA TRP A 27 -9.66 3.48 -17.09
C TRP A 27 -8.88 4.63 -17.72
N THR A 28 -9.43 5.22 -18.79
CA THR A 28 -8.94 6.44 -19.44
C THR A 28 -10.00 7.52 -19.43
N MET A 29 -9.60 8.76 -19.14
CA MET A 29 -10.43 9.96 -19.16
C MET A 29 -9.99 10.91 -20.27
N ASP A 30 -10.93 11.47 -21.02
CA ASP A 30 -10.66 12.72 -21.76
C ASP A 30 -10.78 13.90 -20.80
N VAL A 31 -9.65 14.50 -20.46
CA VAL A 31 -9.53 15.57 -19.45
C VAL A 31 -10.34 16.81 -19.82
N ASN A 32 -10.59 17.04 -21.11
CA ASN A 32 -11.38 18.18 -21.56
C ASN A 32 -12.87 18.01 -21.26
N SER A 33 -13.43 16.84 -21.56
CA SER A 33 -14.86 16.54 -21.34
C SER A 33 -15.17 15.95 -19.95
N GLY A 34 -14.18 15.35 -19.29
CA GLY A 34 -14.36 14.55 -18.08
C GLY A 34 -14.95 13.16 -18.34
N GLU A 35 -15.16 12.79 -19.60
CA GLU A 35 -15.71 11.48 -19.96
C GLU A 35 -14.68 10.37 -19.66
N ILE A 36 -15.12 9.29 -19.02
CA ILE A 36 -14.31 8.13 -18.63
C ILE A 36 -14.76 6.90 -19.42
N ARG A 37 -13.80 6.16 -19.98
CA ARG A 37 -14.03 4.86 -20.61
C ARG A 37 -12.95 3.86 -20.18
N PRO A 38 -13.16 2.54 -20.34
CA PRO A 38 -12.19 1.54 -19.89
C PRO A 38 -10.81 1.68 -20.53
N THR A 39 -10.75 2.12 -21.78
CA THR A 39 -9.49 2.32 -22.51
C THR A 39 -9.59 3.49 -23.47
N ARG A 40 -8.43 4.03 -23.88
CA ARG A 40 -8.34 5.06 -24.92
C ARG A 40 -9.04 4.65 -26.23
N ASP A 41 -8.95 3.38 -26.63
CA ASP A 41 -9.57 2.88 -27.87
C ASP A 41 -11.09 2.92 -27.87
N ALA A 42 -11.70 3.04 -26.69
CA ALA A 42 -13.14 3.23 -26.59
C ALA A 42 -13.57 4.62 -27.07
N PHE A 43 -12.71 5.63 -27.13
CA PHE A 43 -13.03 6.98 -27.60
C PHE A 43 -12.93 7.09 -29.13
N LYS A 44 -13.85 6.48 -29.87
CA LYS A 44 -13.88 6.54 -31.35
C LYS A 44 -15.01 7.45 -31.87
N PRO A 45 -14.72 8.38 -32.80
CA PRO A 45 -13.38 8.72 -33.30
C PRO A 45 -12.60 9.59 -32.31
N ALA A 46 -11.33 9.23 -32.06
CA ALA A 46 -10.45 10.08 -31.26
C ALA A 46 -10.05 11.30 -32.09
N THR A 47 -10.23 12.49 -31.54
CA THR A 47 -9.86 13.74 -32.23
C THR A 47 -8.55 14.30 -31.69
N ALA A 48 -7.84 15.10 -32.48
CA ALA A 48 -6.60 15.76 -32.02
C ALA A 48 -6.82 16.75 -30.86
N ALA A 49 -8.08 17.15 -30.61
CA ALA A 49 -8.44 17.99 -29.48
C ALA A 49 -8.55 17.24 -28.15
N MET A 50 -8.71 15.90 -28.17
CA MET A 50 -8.86 15.10 -26.95
C MET A 50 -7.53 15.01 -26.20
N ARG A 51 -7.60 15.12 -24.86
CA ARG A 51 -6.43 15.02 -23.98
C ARG A 51 -6.67 13.87 -23.02
N PHE A 52 -6.02 12.75 -23.26
CA PHE A 52 -6.23 11.54 -22.45
C PHE A 52 -5.38 11.54 -21.17
N TYR A 53 -5.98 11.02 -20.11
CA TYR A 53 -5.35 10.70 -18.84
C TYR A 53 -5.74 9.29 -18.41
N THR A 54 -4.75 8.49 -18.03
CA THR A 54 -4.95 7.17 -17.42
C THR A 54 -4.23 7.23 -16.08
N PRO A 55 -4.93 7.00 -14.95
CA PRO A 55 -4.29 6.97 -13.65
C PRO A 55 -3.50 5.68 -13.44
N ASP A 56 -2.48 5.73 -12.60
CA ASP A 56 -1.69 4.55 -12.24
C ASP A 56 -2.55 3.56 -11.43
N PHE A 57 -3.33 4.06 -10.46
CA PHE A 57 -4.23 3.23 -9.66
C PHE A 57 -5.60 3.86 -9.41
N THR A 58 -6.62 3.01 -9.30
CA THR A 58 -7.85 3.29 -8.55
C THR A 58 -7.87 2.42 -7.31
N VAL A 59 -8.11 3.02 -6.15
CA VAL A 59 -8.09 2.38 -4.84
C VAL A 59 -9.47 2.51 -4.21
N CYS A 60 -10.06 1.41 -3.79
CA CYS A 60 -11.28 1.38 -3.02
C CYS A 60 -10.93 1.38 -1.52
N LEU A 61 -11.34 2.42 -0.81
CA LEU A 61 -11.12 2.56 0.63
C LEU A 61 -12.30 2.03 1.44
N ALA A 62 -12.04 1.65 2.68
CA ALA A 62 -13.07 1.40 3.66
C ALA A 62 -14.06 2.59 3.74
N GLY A 63 -15.35 2.29 3.70
CA GLY A 63 -16.42 3.30 3.61
C GLY A 63 -16.86 3.65 2.19
N GLY A 64 -16.37 2.95 1.16
CA GLY A 64 -16.85 3.06 -0.22
C GLY A 64 -16.30 4.25 -1.01
N ARG A 65 -15.31 4.95 -0.45
CA ARG A 65 -14.62 6.06 -1.12
C ARG A 65 -13.64 5.51 -2.14
N ILE A 66 -13.53 6.20 -3.27
CA ILE A 66 -12.64 5.81 -4.37
C ILE A 66 -11.55 6.87 -4.51
N LEU A 67 -10.31 6.45 -4.36
CA LEU A 67 -9.13 7.28 -4.46
C LEU A 67 -8.35 6.95 -5.74
N ILE A 68 -8.08 7.96 -6.55
CA ILE A 68 -7.21 7.87 -7.72
C ILE A 68 -5.79 8.24 -7.30
N ILE A 69 -4.83 7.37 -7.60
CA ILE A 69 -3.42 7.60 -7.28
C ILE A 69 -2.63 7.74 -8.57
N GLU A 70 -1.88 8.83 -8.65
CA GLU A 70 -0.81 9.04 -9.63
C GLU A 70 0.54 8.94 -8.92
N VAL A 71 1.42 8.07 -9.39
CA VAL A 71 2.79 7.93 -8.90
C VAL A 71 3.73 8.73 -9.81
N LYS A 72 4.64 9.49 -9.20
CA LYS A 72 5.69 10.22 -9.91
C LYS A 72 7.04 10.02 -9.23
N ASN A 73 8.11 9.97 -10.02
CA ASN A 73 9.48 9.94 -9.48
C ASN A 73 9.76 11.16 -8.61
N ALA A 74 9.29 12.33 -9.05
CA ALA A 74 9.30 13.57 -8.28
C ALA A 74 8.01 14.33 -8.54
N LEU A 75 7.50 15.04 -7.53
CA LEU A 75 6.31 15.88 -7.72
C LEU A 75 6.58 16.94 -8.82
N PRO A 76 5.58 17.21 -9.68
CA PRO A 76 5.72 18.17 -10.76
C PRO A 76 6.07 19.57 -10.24
N SER A 77 6.95 20.27 -10.94
CA SER A 77 7.15 21.72 -10.79
C SER A 77 5.86 22.49 -11.12
N ASP A 78 5.79 23.75 -10.70
CA ASP A 78 4.60 24.61 -10.83
C ASP A 78 4.00 24.63 -12.25
N GLU A 79 4.81 24.59 -13.32
CA GLU A 79 4.33 24.58 -14.71
C GLU A 79 3.58 23.30 -15.13
N ARG A 80 3.82 22.16 -14.46
CA ARG A 80 3.08 20.91 -14.70
C ARG A 80 1.87 20.76 -13.77
N SER A 81 1.70 21.66 -12.80
CA SER A 81 0.58 21.62 -11.84
C SER A 81 -0.77 21.83 -12.51
N GLU A 82 -0.88 22.74 -13.50
CA GLU A 82 -2.15 23.09 -14.14
C GLU A 82 -2.85 21.90 -14.81
N LYS A 83 -2.08 20.99 -15.43
CA LYS A 83 -2.62 19.74 -16.01
C LYS A 83 -3.24 18.89 -14.92
N TYR A 84 -2.53 18.70 -13.82
CA TYR A 84 -2.97 17.83 -12.73
C TYR A 84 -4.07 18.46 -11.88
N ASP A 85 -4.15 19.79 -11.82
CA ASP A 85 -5.28 20.50 -11.23
C ASP A 85 -6.56 20.31 -12.05
N LEU A 86 -6.46 20.28 -13.38
CA LEU A 86 -7.58 19.93 -14.23
C LEU A 86 -7.99 18.46 -14.06
N VAL A 87 -7.03 17.53 -14.05
CA VAL A 87 -7.30 16.10 -13.77
C VAL A 87 -7.99 15.93 -12.42
N ARG A 88 -7.45 16.54 -11.35
CA ARG A 88 -8.02 16.52 -10.00
C ARG A 88 -9.47 16.99 -9.99
N ARG A 89 -9.76 18.13 -10.63
CA ARG A 89 -11.13 18.66 -10.74
C ARG A 89 -12.05 17.68 -11.46
N ARG A 90 -11.62 17.10 -12.58
CA ARG A 90 -12.43 16.12 -13.32
C ARG A 90 -12.66 14.83 -12.52
N CYS A 91 -11.67 14.36 -11.76
CA CYS A 91 -11.85 13.23 -10.85
C CYS A 91 -12.92 13.54 -9.78
N GLN A 92 -12.85 14.73 -9.17
CA GLN A 92 -13.82 15.16 -8.15
C GLN A 92 -15.24 15.31 -8.71
N GLU A 93 -15.39 15.85 -9.92
CA GLU A 93 -16.68 15.92 -10.63
C GLU A 93 -17.29 14.53 -10.89
N ASN A 94 -16.45 13.51 -11.07
CA ASN A 94 -16.84 12.11 -11.22
C ASN A 94 -16.98 11.36 -9.88
N GLY A 95 -16.88 12.06 -8.74
CA GLY A 95 -17.03 11.47 -7.42
C GLY A 95 -15.80 10.76 -6.87
N TYR A 96 -14.61 10.99 -7.45
CA TYR A 96 -13.35 10.41 -7.01
C TYR A 96 -12.49 11.41 -6.24
N GLU A 97 -11.76 10.89 -5.23
CA GLU A 97 -10.63 11.60 -4.64
C GLU A 97 -9.40 11.45 -5.55
N PHE A 98 -8.48 12.41 -5.54
CA PHE A 98 -7.26 12.36 -6.35
C PHE A 98 -6.03 12.72 -5.52
N LEU A 99 -5.03 11.84 -5.55
CA LEU A 99 -3.79 11.98 -4.81
C LEU A 99 -2.60 11.69 -5.73
N MET A 100 -1.60 12.56 -5.67
CA MET A 100 -0.32 12.33 -6.31
C MET A 100 0.71 11.96 -5.26
N LEU A 101 1.44 10.88 -5.49
CA LEU A 101 2.43 10.34 -4.58
C LEU A 101 3.80 10.31 -5.25
N GLU A 102 4.82 10.68 -4.47
CA GLU A 102 6.20 10.55 -4.89
C GLU A 102 6.70 9.14 -4.60
N GLY A 103 7.31 8.49 -5.60
CA GLY A 103 7.83 7.13 -5.48
C GLY A 103 9.28 7.07 -4.99
N ALA A 104 10.09 8.09 -5.31
CA ALA A 104 11.55 8.04 -5.15
C ALA A 104 12.04 8.01 -3.70
N HIS A 105 11.18 8.29 -2.71
CA HIS A 105 11.57 8.47 -1.31
C HIS A 105 11.28 7.28 -0.38
N LEU A 106 10.83 6.14 -0.92
CA LEU A 106 10.61 4.95 -0.10
C LEU A 106 11.95 4.31 0.33
N SER A 107 12.14 4.13 1.64
CA SER A 107 13.38 3.56 2.17
C SER A 107 13.52 2.08 1.83
N THR A 108 14.76 1.62 1.60
CA THR A 108 15.04 0.20 1.34
C THR A 108 14.57 -0.71 2.47
N ALA A 109 14.67 -0.23 3.72
CA ALA A 109 14.19 -0.97 4.89
C ALA A 109 12.68 -1.19 4.84
N LEU A 110 11.91 -0.16 4.50
CA LEU A 110 10.46 -0.25 4.34
C LEU A 110 10.08 -1.28 3.29
N LEU A 111 10.67 -1.19 2.09
CA LEU A 111 10.36 -2.10 1.00
C LEU A 111 10.65 -3.55 1.38
N ARG A 112 11.82 -3.81 1.97
CA ARG A 112 12.20 -5.15 2.44
C ARG A 112 11.21 -5.68 3.49
N ASN A 113 10.83 -4.86 4.46
CA ASN A 113 9.85 -5.26 5.48
C ASN A 113 8.48 -5.57 4.86
N CYS A 114 8.02 -4.73 3.91
CA CYS A 114 6.79 -4.94 3.17
C CYS A 114 6.81 -6.24 2.34
N GLU A 115 7.93 -6.58 1.70
CA GLU A 115 8.08 -7.84 0.97
C GLU A 115 7.90 -9.07 1.86
N TYR A 116 8.39 -9.03 3.11
CA TYR A 116 8.14 -10.09 4.08
C TYR A 116 6.68 -10.13 4.53
N LEU A 117 6.08 -8.95 4.79
CA LEU A 117 4.67 -8.85 5.20
C LEU A 117 3.73 -9.40 4.14
N VAL A 118 3.92 -9.09 2.86
CA VAL A 118 3.06 -9.61 1.78
C VAL A 118 3.11 -11.13 1.73
N ARG A 119 4.27 -11.75 1.98
CA ARG A 119 4.39 -13.22 2.02
C ARG A 119 3.56 -13.88 3.14
N THR A 120 3.16 -13.13 4.17
CA THR A 120 2.32 -13.65 5.26
C THR A 120 0.86 -13.91 4.84
N SER A 121 0.45 -13.42 3.67
CA SER A 121 -0.88 -13.70 3.09
C SER A 121 -0.94 -15.02 2.32
N ALA A 122 0.19 -15.71 2.17
CA ALA A 122 0.29 -16.88 1.30
C ALA A 122 -0.62 -18.05 1.72
N GLU A 123 -1.25 -18.68 0.73
CA GLU A 123 -2.27 -19.73 0.91
C GLU A 123 -1.79 -20.91 1.76
N TYR A 124 -0.51 -21.28 1.63
CA TYR A 124 0.06 -22.42 2.34
C TYR A 124 0.06 -22.26 3.87
N LEU A 125 -0.01 -21.01 4.36
CA LEU A 125 -0.04 -20.71 5.80
C LEU A 125 -1.40 -21.00 6.43
N LYS A 126 -2.49 -21.01 5.66
CA LYS A 126 -3.86 -21.08 6.22
C LYS A 126 -4.08 -22.28 7.14
N LYS A 127 -3.41 -23.41 6.90
CA LYS A 127 -3.54 -24.62 7.71
C LYS A 127 -2.89 -24.51 9.09
N THR A 128 -1.76 -23.81 9.19
CA THR A 128 -0.98 -23.67 10.43
C THR A 128 -1.19 -22.33 11.11
N LEU A 129 -1.91 -21.41 10.47
CA LEU A 129 -2.14 -20.06 10.96
C LEU A 129 -2.81 -20.02 12.34
N PRO A 130 -3.87 -20.80 12.65
CA PRO A 130 -4.50 -20.73 13.97
C PRO A 130 -3.54 -21.00 15.14
N GLU A 131 -2.80 -22.11 15.08
CA GLU A 131 -1.81 -22.48 16.10
C GLU A 131 -0.68 -21.44 16.19
N MET A 132 -0.24 -20.92 15.04
CA MET A 132 0.76 -19.86 15.00
C MET A 132 0.26 -18.58 15.71
N LEU A 133 -0.98 -18.18 15.47
CA LEU A 133 -1.55 -16.98 16.10
C LEU A 133 -1.75 -17.16 17.60
N GLU A 134 -2.20 -18.32 18.06
CA GLU A 134 -2.29 -18.63 19.49
C GLU A 134 -0.93 -18.45 20.18
N ARG A 135 0.13 -19.03 19.60
CA ARG A 135 1.47 -18.91 20.17
C ARG A 135 1.99 -17.47 20.15
N LEU A 136 1.73 -16.72 19.09
CA LEU A 136 2.15 -15.31 18.99
C LEU A 136 1.38 -14.44 20.00
N LEU A 137 0.10 -14.72 20.26
CA LEU A 137 -0.70 -14.05 21.29
C LEU A 137 -0.17 -14.34 22.70
N GLU A 138 0.27 -15.57 22.98
CA GLU A 138 0.92 -15.87 24.26
C GLU A 138 2.21 -15.07 24.45
N LEU A 139 3.02 -14.93 23.40
CA LEU A 139 4.26 -14.15 23.45
C LEU A 139 3.99 -12.65 23.65
N SER A 140 2.93 -12.10 23.04
CA SER A 140 2.58 -10.68 23.19
C SER A 140 2.15 -10.31 24.62
N GLN A 141 1.69 -11.28 25.41
CA GLN A 141 1.29 -11.08 26.81
C GLN A 141 2.47 -11.17 27.79
N GLN A 142 3.61 -11.74 27.39
CA GLN A 142 4.75 -11.98 28.28
C GLN A 142 5.61 -10.74 28.52
N ARG A 143 5.71 -9.84 27.52
CA ARG A 143 6.52 -8.62 27.61
C ARG A 143 5.88 -7.48 26.83
N THR A 144 6.09 -6.26 27.31
CA THR A 144 5.62 -5.03 26.65
C THR A 144 6.52 -4.59 25.49
N CYS A 145 7.74 -5.11 25.41
CA CYS A 145 8.70 -4.81 24.36
C CYS A 145 9.61 -6.01 24.11
N TRP A 146 9.95 -6.21 22.85
CA TRP A 146 10.86 -7.22 22.34
C TRP A 146 11.84 -6.58 21.36
N THR A 147 13.04 -7.14 21.27
CA THR A 147 13.82 -7.01 20.03
C THR A 147 13.35 -8.04 19.01
N TYR A 148 13.55 -7.77 17.72
CA TYR A 148 13.27 -8.72 16.65
C TYR A 148 14.00 -10.05 16.87
N ALA A 149 15.29 -9.99 17.23
CA ALA A 149 16.10 -11.18 17.46
C ALA A 149 15.55 -12.06 18.61
N GLU A 150 15.17 -11.47 19.74
CA GLU A 150 14.57 -12.21 20.85
C GLU A 150 13.24 -12.85 20.45
N LEU A 151 12.35 -12.09 19.81
CA LEU A 151 11.03 -12.60 19.44
C LEU A 151 11.13 -13.68 18.36
N ALA A 152 12.04 -13.51 17.39
CA ALA A 152 12.31 -14.49 16.34
C ALA A 152 12.82 -15.83 16.88
N GLN A 153 13.51 -15.88 18.02
CA GLN A 153 13.93 -17.15 18.63
C GLN A 153 12.75 -17.95 19.20
N LEU A 154 11.67 -17.28 19.57
CA LEU A 154 10.51 -17.89 20.25
C LEU A 154 9.30 -18.04 19.33
N ALA A 155 9.22 -17.24 18.27
CA ALA A 155 8.11 -17.23 17.33
C ALA A 155 8.06 -18.52 16.50
N PRO A 156 6.87 -19.06 16.20
CA PRO A 156 6.72 -20.16 15.27
C PRO A 156 7.31 -19.78 13.89
N GLN A 157 8.10 -20.66 13.29
CA GLN A 157 8.81 -20.37 12.03
C GLN A 157 9.81 -19.20 12.11
N GLY A 158 10.28 -18.90 13.32
CA GLY A 158 11.34 -17.94 13.55
C GLY A 158 10.94 -16.51 13.20
N GLY A 159 11.87 -15.78 12.58
CA GLY A 159 11.65 -14.39 12.13
C GLY A 159 10.43 -14.21 11.22
N PHE A 160 10.08 -15.21 10.41
CA PHE A 160 8.88 -15.13 9.59
C PHE A 160 7.59 -15.08 10.43
N GLY A 161 7.52 -15.82 11.53
CA GLY A 161 6.39 -15.75 12.47
C GLY A 161 6.22 -14.38 13.11
N VAL A 162 7.32 -13.65 13.29
CA VAL A 162 7.28 -12.24 13.75
C VAL A 162 6.51 -11.37 12.75
N PHE A 163 6.83 -11.48 11.46
CA PHE A 163 6.10 -10.77 10.40
C PHE A 163 4.63 -11.19 10.32
N VAL A 164 4.31 -12.48 10.53
CA VAL A 164 2.91 -12.93 10.61
C VAL A 164 2.19 -12.22 11.77
N GLY A 165 2.82 -12.14 12.94
CA GLY A 165 2.25 -11.43 14.09
C GLY A 165 2.06 -9.93 13.84
N ILE A 166 3.00 -9.28 13.13
CA ILE A 166 2.89 -7.88 12.72
C ILE A 166 1.72 -7.67 11.74
N ALA A 167 1.63 -8.53 10.72
CA ALA A 167 0.58 -8.46 9.69
C ALA A 167 -0.83 -8.73 10.25
N LYS A 168 -0.92 -9.43 11.39
CA LYS A 168 -2.20 -9.73 12.06
C LYS A 168 -2.51 -8.83 13.25
N GLY A 169 -1.72 -7.77 13.48
CA GLY A 169 -1.97 -6.81 14.57
C GLY A 169 -1.74 -7.41 15.96
N ILE A 170 -1.01 -8.51 16.08
CA ILE A 170 -0.55 -9.01 17.38
C ILE A 170 0.61 -8.14 17.87
N PHE A 171 1.49 -7.77 16.95
CA PHE A 171 2.64 -6.91 17.18
C PHE A 171 2.63 -5.70 16.25
N GLN A 172 3.34 -4.65 16.66
CA GLN A 172 3.63 -3.47 15.85
C GLN A 172 5.13 -3.17 15.90
N ALA A 173 5.61 -2.56 14.83
CA ALA A 173 7.00 -2.13 14.67
C ALA A 173 7.05 -0.93 13.72
N ASP A 174 8.10 -0.11 13.82
CA ASP A 174 8.39 0.90 12.81
C ASP A 174 8.93 0.23 11.55
N LEU A 175 8.08 0.07 10.55
CA LEU A 175 8.44 -0.58 9.29
C LEU A 175 9.42 0.23 8.45
N ARG A 176 9.65 1.52 8.74
CA ARG A 176 10.66 2.34 8.05
C ARG A 176 12.07 2.11 8.60
N SER A 177 12.17 1.56 9.81
CA SER A 177 13.42 1.18 10.46
C SER A 177 13.92 -0.17 9.96
N ASP A 178 15.22 -0.44 10.15
CA ASP A 178 15.79 -1.74 9.85
C ASP A 178 15.39 -2.77 10.93
N LEU A 179 14.19 -3.32 10.77
CA LEU A 179 13.60 -4.28 11.72
C LEU A 179 14.43 -5.57 11.85
N LEU A 180 15.14 -5.95 10.80
CA LEU A 180 15.91 -7.20 10.76
C LEU A 180 17.27 -7.08 11.48
N MET A 181 17.67 -5.86 11.87
CA MET A 181 18.80 -5.66 12.76
C MET A 181 18.44 -6.09 14.18
N GLU A 182 19.43 -6.50 14.97
CA GLU A 182 19.21 -7.13 16.28
C GLU A 182 18.42 -6.23 17.25
N GLU A 183 18.48 -4.91 17.09
CA GLU A 183 17.83 -3.92 17.95
C GLU A 183 16.45 -3.45 17.46
N GLY A 184 15.91 -4.03 16.38
CA GLY A 184 14.58 -3.70 15.87
C GLY A 184 13.50 -3.89 16.93
N LEU A 185 12.84 -2.81 17.37
CA LEU A 185 11.88 -2.86 18.47
C LEU A 185 10.49 -3.32 18.01
N ILE A 186 9.91 -4.22 18.78
CA ILE A 186 8.59 -4.80 18.54
C ILE A 186 7.79 -4.74 19.84
N THR A 187 6.57 -4.22 19.75
CA THR A 187 5.66 -4.12 20.89
C THR A 187 4.32 -4.77 20.57
N PRO A 188 3.54 -5.23 21.56
CA PRO A 188 2.18 -5.68 21.33
C PRO A 188 1.33 -4.58 20.69
N ALA A 189 0.51 -4.93 19.69
CA ALA A 189 -0.38 -3.99 18.99
C ALA A 189 -1.84 -4.10 19.44
N LEU A 190 -2.21 -5.17 20.16
CA LEU A 190 -3.57 -5.36 20.70
C LEU A 190 -4.70 -5.28 19.63
N GLY A 191 -4.39 -5.67 18.39
CA GLY A 191 -5.31 -5.61 17.25
C GLY A 191 -5.24 -4.30 16.45
N GLU A 192 -4.44 -3.32 16.87
CA GLU A 192 -4.18 -2.13 16.07
C GLU A 192 -3.36 -2.47 14.82
N LEU A 193 -3.68 -1.80 13.70
CA LEU A 193 -3.01 -1.97 12.41
C LEU A 193 -2.49 -0.64 11.85
N THR A 194 -2.40 0.40 12.69
CA THR A 194 -1.99 1.75 12.29
C THR A 194 -0.56 1.78 11.74
N HIS A 195 0.33 0.89 12.22
CA HIS A 195 1.68 0.71 11.68
C HIS A 195 1.70 0.15 10.25
N LEU A 196 0.58 -0.40 9.76
CA LEU A 196 0.41 -0.90 8.40
C LEU A 196 -0.25 0.13 7.46
N GLU A 197 -0.62 1.32 7.95
CA GLU A 197 -1.20 2.40 7.13
C GLU A 197 -0.18 3.07 6.19
N LEU A 198 0.35 2.29 5.25
CA LEU A 198 1.49 2.62 4.39
C LEU A 198 1.07 3.07 2.98
N GLY A 199 -0.15 2.81 2.54
CA GLY A 199 -0.59 2.97 1.15
C GLY A 199 -0.43 4.38 0.61
N PHE A 200 -0.40 5.39 1.48
CA PHE A 200 -0.39 6.82 1.12
C PHE A 200 0.76 7.61 1.74
N VAL A 201 1.79 6.92 2.29
CA VAL A 201 3.01 7.57 2.80
C VAL A 201 3.98 7.94 1.70
#